data_AF-A0A949K9D7-F1
#
_entry.id   AF-A0A949K9D7-F1
#
_cell.length_a   1.000
_cell.length_b   1.000
_cell.length_c   1.000
_cell.angle_alpha   90.00
_cell.angle_beta   90.00
_cell.angle_gamma   90.00
#
_symmetry.space_group_name_H-M   'P 1'
#
loop_
_entity.id
_entity.type
_entity.pdbx_description
1 polymer ?
#
loop_
_entity_poly.entity_id
_entity_poly.type
_entity_poly.pdbx_seq_one_letter_code
_entity_poly.pdbx_strand_id
1 'polypeptide(L)'
;MINTLKQMTQLKAALWVNAFLYYFKRLWLIGRYVPDSVYSNYGVKKVLSVLAVVVRQLIDFCGKPLYLLSVVTLPLLLILNQNPELKGREFLIMVQILFFLNGCLGALGDSQIFAVTRDKIVCIKYIHMNAAVYIRAALAFKYIPFFLYYLPWLLVFSRLAGGTLWQGFCLWLLLVSLRMMGEAAQLLIFDRTGKVLSRNMAYSWVLIVIGLAGAYLTFAFGGKGMISPVLIHPVSVLVITLLGGVCLWYITAGYGSYERKFHRSIDINYLFSNLIKASSGTSAAFKEVEIKDKDMAISEADKEKFQYLKGYAYLNALFFARHKRQLIKPVCYRLAMTAALFAGAVVLWIVNRDLAVRLSENMTAMLPSFIFIMYFMTVADKASRAMFYNCDKDLLHYAWYRKPETILKNFQIRFLRVSLYDLFIAGAVCAAAAGFGLLCRGNVLDVDLLLFCTAILLLSVLFTVHHLCLYYIFQPYSENLKVKNPFFSVLNNGMYVLCFMCLQIEVGGFAFTMTVLCFTVIYILAALVIVYRRAPATFRVK
;
A
#
# COMPACT_ATOMS: atom_id res chain seq x y z
N MET A 1 -21.35 14.22 -28.62
CA MET A 1 -21.00 13.17 -27.63
C MET A 1 -19.97 12.16 -28.18
N ILE A 2 -20.22 11.54 -29.33
CA ILE A 2 -19.32 10.51 -29.90
C ILE A 2 -17.90 11.03 -30.18
N ASN A 3 -17.76 12.24 -30.76
CA ASN A 3 -16.46 12.86 -31.01
C ASN A 3 -15.67 13.13 -29.72
N THR A 4 -16.35 13.60 -28.67
CA THR A 4 -15.78 13.81 -27.33
C THR A 4 -15.29 12.49 -26.73
N LEU A 5 -16.05 11.42 -26.88
CA LEU A 5 -15.68 10.10 -26.39
C LEU A 5 -14.45 9.55 -27.14
N LYS A 6 -14.38 9.76 -28.46
CA LYS A 6 -13.21 9.41 -29.29
C LYS A 6 -11.95 10.19 -28.90
N GLN A 7 -12.08 11.48 -28.60
CA GLN A 7 -10.95 12.30 -28.14
C GLN A 7 -10.47 11.87 -26.74
N MET A 8 -11.40 11.58 -25.83
CA MET A 8 -11.07 11.08 -24.48
C MET A 8 -10.36 9.73 -24.52
N THR A 9 -10.80 8.80 -25.37
CA THR A 9 -10.16 7.49 -25.51
C THR A 9 -8.76 7.61 -26.10
N GLN A 10 -8.59 8.42 -27.15
CA GLN A 10 -7.27 8.67 -27.76
C GLN A 10 -6.29 9.30 -26.77
N LEU A 11 -6.73 10.33 -26.03
CA LEU A 11 -5.89 11.00 -25.02
C LEU A 11 -5.46 10.04 -23.91
N LYS A 12 -6.41 9.26 -23.35
CA LYS A 12 -6.10 8.27 -22.31
C LYS A 12 -5.17 7.17 -22.81
N ALA A 13 -5.40 6.67 -24.03
CA ALA A 13 -4.58 5.63 -24.61
C ALA A 13 -3.16 6.13 -24.89
N ALA A 14 -3.01 7.35 -25.43
CA ALA A 14 -1.70 7.97 -25.67
C ALA A 14 -0.90 8.18 -24.37
N LEU A 15 -1.55 8.72 -23.32
CA LEU A 15 -0.91 8.90 -22.01
C LEU A 15 -0.46 7.58 -21.40
N TRP A 16 -1.30 6.54 -21.49
CA TRP A 16 -0.97 5.23 -20.95
C TRP A 16 0.16 4.56 -21.74
N VAL A 17 0.12 4.59 -23.09
CA VAL A 17 1.18 4.03 -23.94
C VAL A 17 2.50 4.73 -23.68
N ASN A 18 2.51 6.05 -23.55
CA ASN A 18 3.73 6.80 -23.23
C ASN A 18 4.27 6.45 -21.84
N ALA A 19 3.39 6.30 -20.83
CA ALA A 19 3.79 5.87 -19.50
C ALA A 19 4.35 4.43 -19.51
N PHE A 20 3.67 3.51 -20.21
CA PHE A 20 4.09 2.13 -20.37
C PHE A 20 5.47 2.05 -21.04
N LEU A 21 5.65 2.71 -22.19
CA LEU A 21 6.94 2.78 -22.89
C LEU A 21 8.05 3.38 -22.01
N TYR A 22 7.73 4.42 -21.24
CA TYR A 22 8.67 5.05 -20.32
C TYR A 22 9.16 4.09 -19.22
N TYR A 23 8.25 3.32 -18.61
CA TYR A 23 8.63 2.33 -17.60
C TYR A 23 9.29 1.10 -18.22
N PHE A 24 8.80 0.63 -19.37
CA PHE A 24 9.33 -0.53 -20.08
C PHE A 24 10.77 -0.32 -20.55
N LYS A 25 11.09 0.88 -21.07
CA LYS A 25 12.47 1.26 -21.44
C LYS A 25 13.41 1.33 -20.24
N ARG A 26 12.90 1.57 -19.02
CA ARG A 26 13.72 1.61 -17.80
C ARG A 26 13.96 0.23 -17.18
N LEU A 27 13.43 -0.85 -17.76
CA LEU A 27 13.74 -2.21 -17.35
C LEU A 27 15.18 -2.57 -17.75
N TRP A 28 16.01 -2.98 -16.80
CA TRP A 28 17.45 -3.21 -17.01
C TRP A 28 17.77 -4.30 -18.05
N LEU A 29 16.93 -5.33 -18.18
CA LEU A 29 17.11 -6.44 -19.11
C LEU A 29 16.63 -6.12 -20.52
N ILE A 30 15.42 -5.59 -20.66
CA ILE A 30 14.73 -5.41 -21.95
C ILE A 30 14.93 -4.00 -22.50
N GLY A 31 15.03 -3.00 -21.63
CA GLY A 31 15.07 -1.59 -22.01
C GLY A 31 16.29 -1.18 -22.83
N ARG A 32 17.37 -1.96 -22.78
CA ARG A 32 18.56 -1.79 -23.65
C ARG A 32 18.28 -2.10 -25.12
N TYR A 33 17.26 -2.91 -25.40
CA TYR A 33 16.83 -3.30 -26.74
C TYR A 33 15.69 -2.45 -27.29
N VAL A 34 15.21 -1.46 -26.53
CA VAL A 34 14.11 -0.56 -26.93
C VAL A 34 14.70 0.77 -27.44
N PRO A 35 14.78 0.98 -28.77
CA PRO A 35 15.33 2.22 -29.32
C PRO A 35 14.42 3.42 -29.07
N ASP A 36 14.99 4.63 -29.08
CA ASP A 36 14.25 5.89 -28.91
C ASP A 36 13.23 6.15 -30.03
N SER A 37 13.42 5.52 -31.19
CA SER A 37 12.49 5.55 -32.33
C SER A 37 11.11 4.95 -32.03
N VAL A 38 10.94 4.19 -30.95
CA VAL A 38 9.62 3.69 -30.53
C VAL A 38 8.68 4.83 -30.14
N TYR A 39 9.21 5.98 -29.70
CA TYR A 39 8.40 7.18 -29.46
C TYR A 39 8.00 7.91 -30.74
N SER A 40 8.67 7.73 -31.87
CA SER A 40 8.29 8.34 -33.15
C SER A 40 7.44 7.42 -34.03
N ASN A 41 7.46 6.11 -33.77
CA ASN A 41 6.72 5.14 -34.59
C ASN A 41 5.22 5.13 -34.27
N TYR A 42 4.43 5.81 -35.10
CA TYR A 42 2.97 5.89 -34.99
C TYR A 42 2.27 4.52 -35.13
N GLY A 43 2.81 3.59 -35.92
CA GLY A 43 2.23 2.25 -36.10
C GLY A 43 2.31 1.41 -34.83
N VAL A 44 3.48 1.37 -34.20
CA VAL A 44 3.70 0.67 -32.92
C VAL A 44 2.85 1.28 -31.81
N LYS A 45 2.75 2.61 -31.74
CA LYS A 45 1.88 3.28 -30.76
C LYS A 45 0.41 2.92 -30.94
N LYS A 46 -0.06 2.80 -32.19
CA LYS A 46 -1.44 2.40 -32.48
C LYS A 46 -1.71 0.98 -31.99
N VAL A 47 -0.83 0.03 -32.28
CA VAL A 47 -0.95 -1.36 -31.80
C VAL A 47 -0.93 -1.43 -30.27
N LEU A 48 0.05 -0.77 -29.64
CA LEU A 48 0.16 -0.71 -28.17
C LEU A 48 -1.07 -0.05 -27.53
N SER A 49 -1.64 0.97 -28.17
CA SER A 49 -2.85 1.64 -27.67
C SER A 49 -4.07 0.72 -27.68
N VAL A 50 -4.22 -0.09 -28.73
CA VAL A 50 -5.30 -1.09 -28.82
C VAL A 50 -5.09 -2.18 -27.78
N LEU A 51 -3.87 -2.71 -27.68
CA LEU A 51 -3.53 -3.74 -26.70
C LEU A 51 -3.73 -3.25 -25.26
N ALA A 52 -3.35 -2.01 -24.96
CA ALA A 52 -3.58 -1.37 -23.66
C ALA A 52 -5.07 -1.30 -23.30
N VAL A 53 -5.91 -0.92 -24.27
CA VAL A 53 -7.36 -0.88 -24.08
C VAL A 53 -7.90 -2.28 -23.81
N VAL A 54 -7.49 -3.29 -24.59
CA VAL A 54 -7.92 -4.69 -24.41
C VAL A 54 -7.52 -5.23 -23.04
N VAL A 55 -6.25 -5.07 -22.66
CA VAL A 55 -5.74 -5.50 -21.33
C VAL A 55 -6.51 -4.82 -20.21
N ARG A 56 -6.80 -3.52 -20.35
CA ARG A 56 -7.58 -2.79 -19.35
C ARG A 56 -9.01 -3.32 -19.21
N GLN A 57 -9.68 -3.63 -20.33
CA GLN A 57 -11.01 -4.23 -20.27
C GLN A 57 -10.98 -5.62 -19.63
N LEU A 58 -9.95 -6.43 -19.91
CA LEU A 58 -9.79 -7.74 -19.27
C LEU A 58 -9.57 -7.62 -17.76
N ILE A 59 -8.73 -6.67 -17.32
CA ILE A 59 -8.50 -6.40 -15.89
C ILE A 59 -9.80 -5.93 -15.22
N ASP A 60 -10.53 -4.99 -15.84
CA ASP A 60 -11.77 -4.46 -15.31
C ASP A 60 -12.89 -5.53 -15.25
N PHE A 61 -12.89 -6.48 -16.18
CA PHE A 61 -13.79 -7.64 -16.21
C PHE A 61 -13.43 -8.68 -15.13
N CYS A 62 -12.16 -9.12 -15.06
CA CYS A 62 -11.69 -10.11 -14.10
C CYS A 62 -11.63 -9.58 -12.65
N GLY A 63 -11.56 -8.26 -12.46
CA GLY A 63 -11.61 -7.66 -11.13
C GLY A 63 -12.96 -7.82 -10.42
N LYS A 64 -14.06 -7.98 -11.18
CA LYS A 64 -15.41 -8.13 -10.62
C LYS A 64 -15.61 -9.44 -9.82
N PRO A 65 -15.29 -10.63 -10.36
CA PRO A 65 -15.42 -11.85 -9.58
C PRO A 65 -14.45 -11.88 -8.40
N LEU A 66 -13.23 -11.32 -8.52
CA LEU A 66 -12.32 -11.19 -7.38
C LEU A 66 -12.92 -10.34 -6.24
N TYR A 67 -13.58 -9.24 -6.58
CA TYR A 67 -14.31 -8.42 -5.61
C TYR A 67 -15.45 -9.20 -4.95
N LEU A 68 -16.27 -9.93 -5.72
CA LEU A 68 -17.37 -10.73 -5.18
C LEU A 68 -16.86 -11.86 -4.28
N LEU A 69 -15.79 -12.57 -4.68
CA LEU A 69 -15.19 -13.62 -3.86
C LEU A 69 -14.68 -13.08 -2.53
N SER A 70 -13.90 -12.01 -2.57
CA SER A 70 -13.23 -11.48 -1.38
C SER A 70 -14.18 -10.76 -0.41
N VAL A 71 -15.10 -9.94 -0.94
CA VAL A 71 -15.94 -9.05 -0.13
C VAL A 71 -17.30 -9.64 0.19
N VAL A 72 -17.79 -10.58 -0.63
CA VAL A 72 -19.12 -11.19 -0.43
C VAL A 72 -18.97 -12.65 -0.01
N THR A 73 -18.32 -13.49 -0.82
CA THR A 73 -18.30 -14.94 -0.60
C THR A 73 -17.51 -15.35 0.63
N LEU A 74 -16.32 -14.78 0.86
CA LEU A 74 -15.53 -15.09 2.07
C LEU A 74 -16.28 -14.71 3.36
N PRO A 75 -16.81 -13.48 3.53
CA PRO A 75 -17.63 -13.15 4.69
C PRO A 75 -18.89 -13.99 4.80
N LEU A 76 -19.56 -14.31 3.69
CA LEU A 76 -20.73 -15.18 3.67
C LEU A 76 -20.44 -16.54 4.31
N LEU A 77 -19.33 -17.19 3.92
CA LEU A 77 -18.92 -18.47 4.50
C LEU A 77 -18.63 -18.36 6.01
N LEU A 78 -17.96 -17.28 6.44
CA LEU A 78 -17.68 -17.03 7.86
C LEU A 78 -18.98 -16.82 8.67
N ILE A 79 -19.91 -16.04 8.14
CA ILE A 79 -21.20 -15.76 8.78
C ILE A 79 -22.04 -17.03 8.93
N LEU A 80 -22.08 -17.87 7.89
CA LEU A 80 -22.83 -19.14 7.90
C LEU A 80 -22.23 -20.16 8.86
N ASN A 81 -20.90 -20.17 9.02
CA ASN A 81 -20.23 -21.03 10.01
C ASN A 81 -20.55 -20.60 11.45
N GLN A 82 -20.67 -19.30 11.71
CA GLN A 82 -21.01 -18.77 13.03
C GLN A 82 -22.51 -18.86 13.34
N ASN A 83 -23.36 -18.78 12.33
CA ASN A 83 -24.82 -18.75 12.48
C ASN A 83 -25.49 -19.80 11.56
N PRO A 84 -25.55 -21.08 11.97
CA PRO A 84 -26.10 -22.15 11.14
C PRO A 84 -27.59 -21.97 10.83
N GLU A 85 -28.33 -21.19 11.64
CA GLU A 85 -29.74 -20.83 11.43
C GLU A 85 -29.98 -19.99 10.16
N LEU A 86 -28.94 -19.36 9.61
CA LEU A 86 -29.03 -18.54 8.40
C LEU A 86 -28.79 -19.33 7.10
N LYS A 87 -28.52 -20.65 7.20
CA LYS A 87 -28.38 -21.53 6.04
C LYS A 87 -29.67 -21.52 5.20
N GLY A 88 -29.53 -21.37 3.89
CA GLY A 88 -30.65 -21.20 2.95
C GLY A 88 -31.08 -19.73 2.70
N ARG A 89 -30.52 -18.75 3.43
CA ARG A 89 -30.72 -17.30 3.18
C ARG A 89 -29.50 -16.62 2.55
N GLU A 90 -28.61 -17.41 1.95
CA GLU A 90 -27.30 -16.96 1.46
C GLU A 90 -27.41 -15.82 0.44
N PHE A 91 -28.37 -15.91 -0.48
CA PHE A 91 -28.66 -14.86 -1.45
C PHE A 91 -29.08 -13.53 -0.79
N LEU A 92 -29.90 -13.58 0.27
CA LEU A 92 -30.34 -12.39 1.00
C LEU A 92 -29.18 -11.74 1.77
N ILE A 93 -28.25 -12.55 2.30
CA ILE A 93 -27.02 -12.07 2.94
C ILE A 93 -26.16 -11.34 1.91
N MET A 94 -25.96 -11.95 0.74
CA MET A 94 -25.23 -11.31 -0.37
C MET A 94 -25.84 -9.96 -0.75
N VAL A 95 -27.17 -9.88 -0.87
CA VAL A 95 -27.85 -8.64 -1.26
C VAL A 95 -27.68 -7.56 -0.20
N GLN A 96 -27.77 -7.90 1.08
CA GLN A 96 -27.53 -6.95 2.17
C GLN A 96 -26.11 -6.37 2.07
N ILE A 97 -25.10 -7.22 1.93
CA ILE A 97 -23.69 -6.81 1.80
C ILE A 97 -23.52 -5.90 0.59
N LEU A 98 -24.02 -6.31 -0.58
CA LEU A 98 -23.89 -5.56 -1.82
C LEU A 98 -24.66 -4.23 -1.80
N PHE A 99 -25.82 -4.17 -1.14
CA PHE A 99 -26.59 -2.94 -0.99
C PHE A 99 -25.81 -1.90 -0.19
N PHE A 100 -25.28 -2.25 0.98
CA PHE A 100 -24.54 -1.28 1.80
C PHE A 100 -23.19 -0.89 1.18
N LEU A 101 -22.45 -1.85 0.61
CA LEU A 101 -21.12 -1.58 0.06
C LEU A 101 -21.15 -0.95 -1.34
N ASN A 102 -21.93 -1.49 -2.28
CA ASN A 102 -22.00 -0.95 -3.64
C ASN A 102 -23.11 0.08 -3.82
N GLY A 103 -24.26 -0.13 -3.18
CA GLY A 103 -25.43 0.75 -3.28
C GLY A 103 -25.27 2.03 -2.46
N CYS A 104 -24.98 1.94 -1.17
CA CYS A 104 -24.84 3.12 -0.30
C CYS A 104 -23.43 3.71 -0.37
N LEU A 105 -22.43 2.94 0.05
CA LEU A 105 -21.04 3.40 0.14
C LEU A 105 -20.50 3.74 -1.25
N GLY A 106 -20.72 2.86 -2.22
CA GLY A 106 -20.33 3.08 -3.61
C GLY A 106 -20.98 4.33 -4.22
N ALA A 107 -22.30 4.47 -4.16
CA ALA A 107 -23.02 5.55 -4.85
C ALA A 107 -22.83 6.93 -4.20
N LEU A 108 -22.73 7.00 -2.88
CA LEU A 108 -22.62 8.27 -2.14
C LEU A 108 -21.18 8.63 -1.77
N GLY A 109 -20.25 7.67 -1.80
CA GLY A 109 -18.85 7.87 -1.43
C GLY A 109 -18.00 8.44 -2.54
N ASP A 110 -18.21 8.01 -3.79
CA ASP A 110 -17.46 8.48 -4.96
C ASP A 110 -18.39 9.01 -6.05
N SER A 111 -18.02 10.14 -6.65
CA SER A 111 -18.74 10.82 -7.72
C SER A 111 -17.85 10.96 -8.94
N GLN A 112 -18.28 10.47 -10.09
CA GLN A 112 -17.65 10.75 -11.38
C GLN A 112 -17.93 12.14 -11.88
N ILE A 113 -19.11 12.67 -11.55
CA ILE A 113 -19.45 14.06 -11.86
C ILE A 113 -18.48 15.01 -11.14
N PHE A 114 -18.05 14.74 -9.91
CA PHE A 114 -17.13 15.62 -9.18
C PHE A 114 -15.70 15.13 -9.05
N ALA A 115 -15.37 13.96 -9.60
CA ALA A 115 -14.00 13.44 -9.67
C ALA A 115 -13.09 14.46 -10.37
N VAL A 116 -11.94 14.76 -9.75
CA VAL A 116 -10.97 15.73 -10.27
C VAL A 116 -9.76 14.96 -10.82
N THR A 117 -9.82 14.63 -12.11
CA THR A 117 -8.76 13.92 -12.83
C THR A 117 -7.99 14.88 -13.74
N ARG A 118 -6.71 14.56 -14.03
CA ARG A 118 -5.88 15.36 -14.96
C ARG A 118 -6.58 15.53 -16.31
N ASP A 119 -7.13 14.44 -16.85
CA ASP A 119 -7.85 14.42 -18.13
C ASP A 119 -9.02 15.40 -18.14
N LYS A 120 -9.79 15.46 -17.04
CA LYS A 120 -10.93 16.34 -16.91
C LYS A 120 -10.54 17.81 -16.84
N ILE A 121 -9.44 18.13 -16.15
CA ILE A 121 -8.89 19.49 -16.16
C ILE A 121 -8.43 19.85 -17.58
N VAL A 122 -7.73 18.96 -18.27
CA VAL A 122 -7.28 19.21 -19.64
C VAL A 122 -8.44 19.46 -20.58
N CYS A 123 -9.42 18.56 -20.61
CA CYS A 123 -10.56 18.68 -21.52
C CYS A 123 -11.44 19.91 -21.22
N ILE A 124 -11.77 20.18 -19.95
CA ILE A 124 -12.72 21.25 -19.62
C ILE A 124 -12.04 22.62 -19.44
N LYS A 125 -10.86 22.66 -18.81
CA LYS A 125 -10.19 23.93 -18.47
C LYS A 125 -9.23 24.41 -19.56
N TYR A 126 -8.47 23.52 -20.20
CA TYR A 126 -7.47 23.93 -21.20
C TYR A 126 -8.00 23.83 -22.64
N ILE A 127 -8.76 22.78 -22.97
CA ILE A 127 -9.34 22.58 -24.31
C ILE A 127 -10.72 23.25 -24.45
N HIS A 128 -11.28 23.78 -23.35
CA HIS A 128 -12.59 24.43 -23.32
C HIS A 128 -13.72 23.57 -23.91
N MET A 129 -13.66 22.25 -23.72
CA MET A 129 -14.75 21.37 -24.11
C MET A 129 -16.00 21.66 -23.29
N ASN A 130 -17.16 21.59 -23.94
CA ASN A 130 -18.45 21.74 -23.28
C ASN A 130 -18.58 20.74 -22.11
N ALA A 131 -18.73 21.28 -20.89
CA ALA A 131 -18.75 20.49 -19.65
C ALA A 131 -19.91 19.49 -19.61
N ALA A 132 -21.10 19.86 -20.10
CA ALA A 132 -22.27 18.97 -20.13
C ALA A 132 -22.01 17.76 -21.03
N VAL A 133 -21.47 17.99 -22.23
CA VAL A 133 -21.14 16.92 -23.19
C VAL A 133 -20.03 16.02 -22.64
N TYR A 134 -19.02 16.61 -21.99
CA TYR A 134 -17.94 15.86 -21.35
C TYR A 134 -18.46 14.97 -20.22
N ILE A 135 -19.29 15.50 -19.31
CA ILE A 135 -19.80 14.74 -18.15
C ILE A 135 -20.66 13.57 -18.61
N ARG A 136 -21.57 13.78 -19.58
CA ARG A 136 -22.35 12.69 -20.17
C ARG A 136 -21.45 11.61 -20.77
N ALA A 137 -20.43 12.01 -21.53
CA ALA A 137 -19.46 11.08 -22.10
C ALA A 137 -18.63 10.36 -21.03
N ALA A 138 -18.21 11.05 -19.98
CA ALA A 138 -17.44 10.48 -18.88
C ALA A 138 -18.24 9.47 -18.05
N LEU A 139 -19.51 9.79 -17.77
CA LEU A 139 -20.45 8.89 -17.09
C LEU A 139 -20.71 7.63 -17.92
N ALA A 140 -21.01 7.79 -19.21
CA ALA A 140 -21.18 6.65 -20.11
C ALA A 140 -19.91 5.79 -20.18
N PHE A 141 -18.74 6.43 -20.32
CA PHE A 141 -17.45 5.74 -20.42
C PHE A 141 -17.08 4.94 -19.17
N LYS A 142 -17.52 5.36 -17.98
CA LYS A 142 -17.27 4.61 -16.73
C LYS A 142 -18.37 3.62 -16.41
N TYR A 143 -19.63 4.04 -16.42
CA TYR A 143 -20.72 3.21 -15.89
C TYR A 143 -21.20 2.13 -16.86
N ILE A 144 -21.19 2.37 -18.18
CA ILE A 144 -21.63 1.35 -19.14
C ILE A 144 -20.73 0.11 -19.06
N PRO A 145 -19.39 0.21 -19.20
CA PRO A 145 -18.53 -0.97 -19.06
C PRO A 145 -18.59 -1.55 -17.64
N PHE A 146 -18.61 -0.69 -16.61
CA PHE A 146 -18.66 -1.14 -15.21
C PHE A 146 -19.83 -2.08 -14.95
N PHE A 147 -21.05 -1.70 -15.36
CA PHE A 147 -22.25 -2.50 -15.12
C PHE A 147 -22.42 -3.64 -16.12
N LEU A 148 -21.99 -3.47 -17.37
CA LEU A 148 -22.00 -4.54 -18.37
C LEU A 148 -21.09 -5.69 -17.94
N TYR A 149 -19.89 -5.40 -17.42
CA TYR A 149 -19.00 -6.42 -16.87
C TYR A 149 -19.50 -6.99 -15.55
N TYR A 150 -20.25 -6.23 -14.75
CA TYR A 150 -20.77 -6.72 -13.48
C TYR A 150 -21.96 -7.67 -13.62
N LEU A 151 -22.77 -7.52 -14.68
CA LEU A 151 -23.95 -8.32 -14.94
C LEU A 151 -23.71 -9.84 -14.94
N PRO A 152 -22.82 -10.40 -15.79
CA PRO A 152 -22.63 -11.86 -15.86
C PRO A 152 -22.15 -12.44 -14.53
N TRP A 153 -21.29 -11.72 -13.82
CA TRP A 153 -20.77 -12.16 -12.53
C TRP A 153 -21.83 -12.10 -11.42
N LEU A 154 -22.69 -11.07 -11.40
CA LEU A 154 -23.81 -11.05 -10.46
C LEU A 154 -24.79 -12.21 -10.68
N LEU A 155 -25.05 -12.59 -11.94
CA LEU A 155 -25.91 -13.72 -12.27
C LEU A 155 -25.30 -15.06 -11.81
N VAL A 156 -24.00 -15.24 -12.00
CA VAL A 156 -23.28 -16.44 -11.54
C VAL A 156 -23.29 -16.51 -10.01
N PHE A 157 -22.92 -15.43 -9.33
CA PHE A 157 -22.84 -15.41 -7.87
C PHE A 157 -24.22 -15.46 -7.20
N SER A 158 -25.27 -14.91 -7.83
CA SER A 158 -26.64 -15.10 -7.34
C SER A 158 -27.06 -16.57 -7.41
N ARG A 159 -26.68 -17.28 -8.46
CA ARG A 159 -26.96 -18.71 -8.59
C ARG A 159 -26.18 -19.54 -7.57
N LEU A 160 -24.90 -19.20 -7.35
CA LEU A 160 -24.06 -19.86 -6.35
C LEU A 160 -24.58 -19.66 -4.91
N ALA A 161 -25.13 -18.49 -4.59
CA ALA A 161 -25.74 -18.20 -3.29
C ALA A 161 -27.19 -18.74 -3.16
N GLY A 162 -27.61 -19.67 -4.03
CA GLY A 162 -28.93 -20.30 -3.97
C GLY A 162 -30.10 -19.48 -4.55
N GLY A 163 -29.86 -18.30 -5.12
CA GLY A 163 -30.87 -17.46 -5.77
C GLY A 163 -31.15 -17.82 -7.23
N THR A 164 -32.16 -17.18 -7.83
CA THR A 164 -32.48 -17.32 -9.26
C THR A 164 -31.72 -16.32 -10.13
N LEU A 165 -31.59 -16.62 -11.43
CA LEU A 165 -31.00 -15.68 -12.39
C LEU A 165 -31.79 -14.36 -12.46
N TRP A 166 -33.12 -14.44 -12.34
CA TRP A 166 -33.99 -13.27 -12.31
C TRP A 166 -33.69 -12.39 -11.10
N GLN A 167 -33.53 -12.97 -9.91
CA GLN A 167 -33.17 -12.20 -8.72
C GLN A 167 -31.78 -11.55 -8.85
N GLY A 168 -30.82 -12.22 -9.51
CA GLY A 168 -29.53 -11.62 -9.85
C GLY A 168 -29.65 -10.42 -10.80
N PHE A 169 -30.53 -10.50 -11.80
CA PHE A 169 -30.83 -9.38 -12.70
C PHE A 169 -31.51 -8.22 -11.95
N CYS A 170 -32.50 -8.50 -11.09
CA CYS A 170 -33.13 -7.50 -10.24
C CYS A 170 -32.13 -6.77 -9.35
N LEU A 171 -31.17 -7.50 -8.76
CA LEU A 171 -30.11 -6.93 -7.95
C LEU A 171 -29.19 -6.03 -8.79
N TRP A 172 -28.81 -6.47 -9.99
CA TRP A 172 -28.01 -5.65 -10.91
C TRP A 172 -28.72 -4.32 -11.22
N LEU A 173 -30.02 -4.40 -11.53
CA LEU A 173 -30.83 -3.25 -11.91
C LEU A 173 -31.01 -2.28 -10.71
N LEU A 174 -31.22 -2.82 -9.50
CA LEU A 174 -31.22 -2.05 -8.26
C LEU A 174 -29.90 -1.31 -8.03
N LEU A 175 -28.75 -1.95 -8.23
CA LEU A 175 -27.43 -1.32 -8.05
C LEU A 175 -27.15 -0.23 -9.08
N VAL A 176 -27.60 -0.40 -10.34
CA VAL A 176 -27.54 0.63 -11.37
C VAL A 176 -28.34 1.86 -10.95
N SER A 177 -29.57 1.65 -10.49
CA SER A 177 -30.48 2.72 -10.09
C SER A 177 -29.97 3.50 -8.88
N LEU A 178 -29.51 2.82 -7.83
CA LEU A 178 -28.91 3.47 -6.66
C LEU A 178 -27.67 4.28 -7.04
N ARG A 179 -26.88 3.83 -8.02
CA ARG A 179 -25.73 4.58 -8.50
C ARG A 179 -26.13 5.90 -9.16
N MET A 180 -27.17 5.88 -9.99
CA MET A 180 -27.70 7.10 -10.63
C MET A 180 -28.32 8.04 -9.58
N MET A 181 -29.01 7.50 -8.58
CA MET A 181 -29.55 8.27 -7.46
C MET A 181 -28.44 8.96 -6.66
N GLY A 182 -27.32 8.27 -6.39
CA GLY A 182 -26.17 8.84 -5.68
C GLY A 182 -25.53 10.02 -6.41
N GLU A 183 -25.29 9.88 -7.71
CA GLU A 183 -24.75 10.97 -8.55
C GLU A 183 -25.72 12.16 -8.62
N ALA A 184 -27.03 11.90 -8.78
CA ALA A 184 -28.05 12.94 -8.81
C ALA A 184 -28.16 13.67 -7.46
N ALA A 185 -28.12 12.95 -6.34
CA ALA A 185 -28.16 13.52 -5.00
C ALA A 185 -26.95 14.44 -4.75
N GLN A 186 -25.74 14.00 -5.10
CA GLN A 186 -24.55 14.82 -4.97
C GLN A 186 -24.59 16.06 -5.88
N LEU A 187 -25.13 15.92 -7.10
CA LEU A 187 -25.32 17.04 -8.01
C LEU A 187 -26.33 18.06 -7.47
N LEU A 188 -27.46 17.61 -6.91
CA LEU A 188 -28.47 18.46 -6.27
C LEU A 188 -27.90 19.22 -5.07
N ILE A 189 -27.15 18.53 -4.22
CA ILE A 189 -26.52 19.13 -3.03
C ILE A 189 -25.48 20.16 -3.45
N PHE A 190 -24.68 19.86 -4.47
CA PHE A 190 -23.73 20.81 -5.03
C PHE A 190 -24.42 22.04 -5.63
N ASP A 191 -25.53 21.88 -6.34
CA ASP A 191 -26.25 23.00 -6.96
C ASP A 191 -26.82 23.99 -5.93
N ARG A 192 -27.29 23.46 -4.78
CA ARG A 192 -27.84 24.24 -3.66
C ARG A 192 -26.79 24.83 -2.72
N THR A 193 -25.72 24.08 -2.43
CA THR A 193 -24.75 24.46 -1.37
C THR A 193 -23.37 24.86 -1.89
N GLY A 194 -23.06 24.56 -3.15
CA GLY A 194 -21.73 24.71 -3.74
C GLY A 194 -20.67 23.74 -3.19
N LYS A 195 -21.03 22.86 -2.24
CA LYS A 195 -20.11 21.92 -1.58
C LYS A 195 -20.17 20.54 -2.23
N VAL A 196 -19.01 19.89 -2.35
CA VAL A 196 -18.89 18.51 -2.85
C VAL A 196 -18.69 17.56 -1.66
N LEU A 197 -19.71 16.77 -1.33
CA LEU A 197 -19.71 15.88 -0.17
C LEU A 197 -18.60 14.83 -0.20
N SER A 198 -18.32 14.25 -1.37
CA SER A 198 -17.27 13.23 -1.54
C SER A 198 -15.85 13.73 -1.24
N ARG A 199 -15.65 15.04 -1.07
CA ARG A 199 -14.36 15.63 -0.68
C ARG A 199 -14.18 15.76 0.82
N ASN A 200 -15.25 15.70 1.60
CA ASN A 200 -15.19 15.85 3.04
C ASN A 200 -14.77 14.51 3.67
N MET A 201 -13.59 14.48 4.28
CA MET A 201 -13.04 13.28 4.90
C MET A 201 -13.95 12.73 6.02
N ALA A 202 -14.56 13.61 6.82
CA ALA A 202 -15.47 13.18 7.88
C ALA A 202 -16.72 12.48 7.32
N TYR A 203 -17.31 13.05 6.27
CA TYR A 203 -18.46 12.44 5.58
C TYR A 203 -18.10 11.07 4.99
N SER A 204 -16.96 10.97 4.30
CA SER A 204 -16.49 9.70 3.75
C SER A 204 -16.26 8.64 4.83
N TRP A 205 -15.66 8.99 5.98
CA TRP A 205 -15.46 8.06 7.08
C TRP A 205 -16.78 7.60 7.72
N VAL A 206 -17.70 8.53 7.98
CA VAL A 206 -19.04 8.20 8.50
C VAL A 206 -19.75 7.25 7.55
N LEU A 207 -19.71 7.51 6.24
CA LEU A 207 -20.30 6.66 5.22
C LEU A 207 -19.65 5.26 5.16
N ILE A 208 -18.32 5.18 5.33
CA ILE A 208 -17.60 3.89 5.40
C ILE A 208 -18.03 3.10 6.63
N VAL A 209 -18.09 3.74 7.80
CA VAL A 209 -18.51 3.10 9.05
C VAL A 209 -19.94 2.59 8.93
N ILE A 210 -20.87 3.41 8.43
CA ILE A 210 -22.26 3.01 8.21
C ILE A 210 -22.37 1.88 7.19
N GLY A 211 -21.61 1.94 6.09
CA GLY A 211 -21.60 0.90 5.06
C GLY A 211 -21.09 -0.44 5.57
N LEU A 212 -20.00 -0.45 6.34
CA LEU A 212 -19.45 -1.67 6.94
C LEU A 212 -20.34 -2.21 8.07
N ALA A 213 -20.88 -1.33 8.91
CA ALA A 213 -21.82 -1.69 9.96
C ALA A 213 -23.07 -2.36 9.38
N GLY A 214 -23.71 -1.73 8.40
CA GLY A 214 -24.91 -2.27 7.75
C GLY A 214 -24.67 -3.53 6.92
N ALA A 215 -23.45 -3.71 6.40
CA ALA A 215 -23.06 -4.91 5.66
C ALA A 215 -22.80 -6.11 6.58
N TYR A 216 -22.19 -5.93 7.76
CA TYR A 216 -21.69 -7.07 8.56
C TYR A 216 -22.27 -7.16 9.97
N LEU A 217 -22.50 -6.04 10.69
CA LEU A 217 -22.97 -6.10 12.09
C LEU A 217 -24.37 -6.66 12.23
N THR A 218 -25.23 -6.50 11.21
CA THR A 218 -26.57 -7.13 11.18
C THR A 218 -26.53 -8.65 11.38
N PHE A 219 -25.43 -9.30 10.99
CA PHE A 219 -25.27 -10.74 11.13
C PHE A 219 -24.70 -11.17 12.48
N ALA A 220 -23.98 -10.29 13.18
CA ALA A 220 -23.55 -10.54 14.56
C ALA A 220 -24.75 -10.64 15.54
N PHE A 221 -25.89 -10.02 15.19
CA PHE A 221 -27.14 -10.08 15.96
C PHE A 221 -28.15 -11.10 15.40
N GLY A 222 -27.69 -12.16 14.74
CA GLY A 222 -28.54 -13.25 14.26
C GLY A 222 -29.48 -12.86 13.10
N GLY A 223 -29.20 -11.78 12.37
CA GLY A 223 -29.92 -11.42 11.15
C GLY A 223 -31.31 -10.79 11.35
N LYS A 224 -31.71 -10.43 12.57
CA LYS A 224 -33.04 -9.86 12.91
C LYS A 224 -33.30 -8.43 12.38
N GLY A 225 -32.43 -7.88 11.52
CA GLY A 225 -32.54 -6.54 10.93
C GLY A 225 -32.21 -6.49 9.43
N MET A 226 -32.32 -7.61 8.72
CA MET A 226 -32.02 -7.65 7.28
C MET A 226 -33.06 -6.85 6.47
N ILE A 227 -32.59 -5.89 5.68
CA ILE A 227 -33.41 -5.08 4.77
C ILE A 227 -33.50 -5.76 3.40
N SER A 228 -32.61 -6.70 3.11
CA SER A 228 -32.54 -7.41 1.83
C SER A 228 -33.83 -8.09 1.35
N PRO A 229 -34.72 -8.66 2.20
CA PRO A 229 -36.00 -9.20 1.73
C PRO A 229 -36.91 -8.10 1.15
N VAL A 230 -36.91 -6.92 1.78
CA VAL A 230 -37.68 -5.76 1.32
C VAL A 230 -37.08 -5.18 0.05
N LEU A 231 -35.74 -5.18 -0.09
CA LEU A 231 -35.06 -4.61 -1.26
C LEU A 231 -35.32 -5.40 -2.56
N ILE A 232 -35.38 -6.72 -2.50
CA ILE A 232 -35.55 -7.59 -3.68
C ILE A 232 -37.02 -7.83 -4.03
N HIS A 233 -37.95 -7.33 -3.22
CA HIS A 233 -39.36 -7.44 -3.52
C HIS A 233 -39.66 -6.84 -4.91
N PRO A 234 -40.47 -7.48 -5.77
CA PRO A 234 -40.69 -6.98 -7.14
C PRO A 234 -41.16 -5.52 -7.19
N VAL A 235 -41.99 -5.11 -6.22
CA VAL A 235 -42.48 -3.73 -6.07
C VAL A 235 -41.36 -2.75 -5.71
N SER A 236 -40.47 -3.10 -4.77
CA SER A 236 -39.36 -2.21 -4.38
C SER A 236 -38.36 -2.06 -5.52
N VAL A 237 -38.05 -3.14 -6.22
CA VAL A 237 -37.21 -3.10 -7.42
C VAL A 237 -37.86 -2.18 -8.46
N LEU A 238 -39.16 -2.32 -8.74
CA LEU A 238 -39.84 -1.43 -9.69
C LEU A 238 -39.77 0.04 -9.28
N VAL A 239 -40.03 0.37 -8.01
CA VAL A 239 -39.98 1.75 -7.51
C VAL A 239 -38.57 2.34 -7.57
N ILE A 240 -37.56 1.62 -7.07
CA ILE A 240 -36.16 2.08 -7.07
C ILE A 240 -35.69 2.36 -8.50
N THR A 241 -36.22 1.60 -9.47
CA THR A 241 -35.70 1.60 -10.83
C THR A 241 -36.35 2.68 -11.67
N LEU A 242 -37.63 2.97 -11.44
CA LEU A 242 -38.26 4.21 -11.89
C LEU A 242 -37.54 5.44 -11.33
N LEU A 243 -37.26 5.47 -10.01
CA LEU A 243 -36.51 6.57 -9.39
C LEU A 243 -35.11 6.74 -9.99
N GLY A 244 -34.38 5.64 -10.20
CA GLY A 244 -33.10 5.64 -10.87
C GLY A 244 -33.17 6.19 -12.30
N GLY A 245 -34.22 5.87 -13.04
CA GLY A 245 -34.50 6.41 -14.37
C GLY A 245 -34.74 7.91 -14.36
N VAL A 246 -35.54 8.42 -13.40
CA VAL A 246 -35.78 9.86 -13.20
C VAL A 246 -34.47 10.58 -12.85
N CYS A 247 -33.64 10.01 -11.97
CA CYS A 247 -32.32 10.56 -11.64
C CYS A 247 -31.38 10.59 -12.84
N LEU A 248 -31.39 9.55 -13.68
CA LEU A 248 -30.60 9.53 -14.92
C LEU A 248 -31.07 10.61 -15.90
N TRP A 249 -32.38 10.79 -16.06
CA TRP A 249 -32.94 11.88 -16.85
C TRP A 249 -32.53 13.25 -16.31
N TYR A 250 -32.58 13.45 -14.99
CA TYR A 250 -32.11 14.68 -14.35
C TYR A 250 -30.63 14.97 -14.64
N ILE A 251 -29.75 13.97 -14.52
CA ILE A 251 -28.32 14.12 -14.80
C ILE A 251 -28.05 14.44 -16.27
N THR A 252 -28.79 13.80 -17.18
CA THR A 252 -28.53 13.87 -18.62
C THR A 252 -29.23 15.06 -19.27
N ALA A 253 -30.54 15.21 -19.12
CA ALA A 253 -31.35 16.22 -19.79
C ALA A 253 -31.78 17.36 -18.87
N GLY A 254 -32.10 17.07 -17.60
CA GLY A 254 -32.70 18.04 -16.68
C GLY A 254 -31.75 19.13 -16.15
N TYR A 255 -30.46 18.83 -15.98
CA TYR A 255 -29.52 19.77 -15.38
C TYR A 255 -28.84 20.69 -16.42
N GLY A 256 -29.31 21.94 -16.50
CA GLY A 256 -28.77 22.96 -17.42
C GLY A 256 -27.54 23.73 -16.90
N SER A 257 -27.23 23.65 -15.61
CA SER A 257 -26.20 24.49 -14.96
C SER A 257 -24.77 23.96 -15.06
N TYR A 258 -24.52 22.91 -15.87
CA TYR A 258 -23.18 22.34 -16.05
C TYR A 258 -22.18 23.38 -16.56
N GLU A 259 -22.57 24.27 -17.46
CA GLU A 259 -21.62 25.24 -18.03
C GLU A 259 -21.26 26.36 -17.04
N ARG A 260 -22.23 26.83 -16.25
CA ARG A 260 -22.02 27.99 -15.37
C ARG A 260 -21.35 27.64 -14.04
N LYS A 261 -21.76 26.55 -13.39
CA LYS A 261 -21.34 26.24 -12.01
C LYS A 261 -20.21 25.21 -11.94
N PHE A 262 -19.99 24.42 -12.99
CA PHE A 262 -19.08 23.29 -12.90
C PHE A 262 -17.59 23.69 -12.90
N HIS A 263 -17.22 24.82 -13.52
CA HIS A 263 -15.85 25.35 -13.42
C HIS A 263 -15.42 25.60 -11.97
N ARG A 264 -16.35 25.94 -11.07
CA ARG A 264 -16.08 26.10 -9.62
C ARG A 264 -15.84 24.77 -8.91
N SER A 265 -16.31 23.65 -9.47
CA SER A 265 -16.06 22.32 -8.93
C SER A 265 -14.65 21.81 -9.25
N ILE A 266 -14.01 22.30 -10.31
CA ILE A 266 -12.67 21.89 -10.73
C ILE A 266 -11.62 22.69 -9.94
N ASP A 267 -11.36 22.24 -8.72
CA ASP A 267 -10.35 22.84 -7.86
C ASP A 267 -8.97 22.23 -8.15
N ILE A 268 -8.07 23.04 -8.74
CA ILE A 268 -6.68 22.64 -9.00
C ILE A 268 -5.95 22.40 -7.68
N ASN A 269 -6.25 23.15 -6.63
CA ASN A 269 -5.65 22.96 -5.31
C ASN A 269 -6.10 21.63 -4.72
N TYR A 270 -7.34 21.22 -4.96
CA TYR A 270 -7.80 19.88 -4.61
C TYR A 270 -7.07 18.79 -5.42
N LEU A 271 -6.88 18.94 -6.74
CA LEU A 271 -6.07 17.99 -7.53
C LEU A 271 -4.63 17.92 -7.01
N PHE A 272 -4.02 19.08 -6.75
CA PHE A 272 -2.66 19.18 -6.26
C PHE A 272 -2.52 18.58 -4.86
N SER A 273 -3.45 18.88 -3.95
CA SER A 273 -3.49 18.29 -2.61
C SER A 273 -3.74 16.78 -2.67
N ASN A 274 -4.57 16.26 -3.58
CA ASN A 274 -4.75 14.84 -3.80
C ASN A 274 -3.54 14.18 -4.46
N LEU A 275 -2.83 14.86 -5.36
CA LEU A 275 -1.55 14.38 -5.89
C LEU A 275 -0.48 14.35 -4.78
N ILE A 276 -0.44 15.37 -3.92
CA ILE A 276 0.43 15.44 -2.76
C ILE A 276 0.07 14.36 -1.75
N LYS A 277 -1.22 14.12 -1.48
CA LYS A 277 -1.73 13.05 -0.59
C LYS A 277 -1.53 11.66 -1.20
N ALA A 278 -1.72 11.47 -2.50
CA ALA A 278 -1.38 10.22 -3.17
C ALA A 278 0.15 10.01 -3.19
N SER A 279 0.93 11.10 -3.15
CA SER A 279 2.34 11.08 -2.82
C SER A 279 2.62 11.33 -1.34
N SER A 280 1.70 11.13 -0.40
CA SER A 280 1.94 11.47 1.02
C SER A 280 3.02 10.61 1.66
N GLY A 281 3.34 9.45 1.09
CA GLY A 281 4.58 8.74 1.42
C GLY A 281 5.83 9.61 1.20
N THR A 282 5.79 10.55 0.26
CA THR A 282 6.82 11.56 0.01
C THR A 282 6.83 12.64 1.09
N SER A 283 5.71 13.32 1.38
CA SER A 283 5.69 14.41 2.38
C SER A 283 5.90 13.93 3.82
N ALA A 284 5.43 12.73 4.16
CA ALA A 284 5.78 12.08 5.43
C ALA A 284 7.26 11.69 5.47
N ALA A 285 7.82 11.12 4.39
CA ALA A 285 9.25 10.83 4.31
C ALA A 285 10.12 12.10 4.36
N PHE A 286 9.67 13.21 3.77
CA PHE A 286 10.34 14.51 3.90
C PHE A 286 10.32 14.99 5.34
N LYS A 287 9.16 15.00 6.01
CA LYS A 287 9.03 15.42 7.41
C LYS A 287 9.78 14.50 8.39
N GLU A 288 9.95 13.22 8.05
CA GLU A 288 10.77 12.27 8.82
C GLU A 288 12.27 12.59 8.74
N VAL A 289 12.73 13.20 7.64
CA VAL A 289 14.15 13.36 7.32
C VAL A 289 14.61 14.82 7.37
N GLU A 290 13.69 15.78 7.32
CA GLU A 290 13.97 17.23 7.44
C GLU A 290 14.54 17.57 8.82
N ILE A 291 15.63 18.34 8.82
CA ILE A 291 16.34 18.76 10.03
C ILE A 291 15.53 19.87 10.69
N LYS A 292 15.32 19.78 12.01
CA LYS A 292 14.82 20.91 12.79
C LYS A 292 15.99 21.78 13.21
N ASP A 293 15.83 23.10 13.19
CA ASP A 293 16.91 24.05 13.52
C ASP A 293 17.61 23.77 14.87
N LYS A 294 16.88 23.21 15.83
CA LYS A 294 17.38 22.81 17.14
C LYS A 294 18.38 21.63 17.11
N ASP A 295 18.34 20.80 16.07
CA ASP A 295 19.17 19.62 15.90
C ASP A 295 20.47 19.94 15.11
N MET A 296 20.66 21.21 14.65
CA MET A 296 21.91 21.65 13.99
C MET A 296 23.07 21.87 14.97
N ALA A 297 22.78 22.21 16.23
CA ALA A 297 23.80 22.42 17.26
C ALA A 297 24.33 21.08 17.79
N ILE A 298 25.64 20.87 17.65
CA ILE A 298 26.32 19.66 18.15
C ILE A 298 26.79 19.92 19.57
N SER A 299 26.54 18.96 20.47
CA SER A 299 27.00 19.01 21.86
C SER A 299 28.54 19.07 21.93
N GLU A 300 29.08 19.87 22.85
CA GLU A 300 30.53 20.00 23.06
C GLU A 300 31.20 18.63 23.32
N ALA A 301 30.54 17.73 24.04
CA ALA A 301 31.02 16.37 24.31
C ALA A 301 31.17 15.49 23.06
N ASP A 302 30.41 15.76 21.99
CA ASP A 302 30.55 15.05 20.72
C ASP A 302 31.68 15.66 19.88
N LYS A 303 31.92 16.97 19.99
CA LYS A 303 33.04 17.64 19.31
C LYS A 303 34.39 17.11 19.78
N GLU A 304 34.56 16.90 21.08
CA GLU A 304 35.78 16.29 21.66
C GLU A 304 36.03 14.87 21.13
N LYS A 305 34.97 14.04 21.04
CA LYS A 305 35.05 12.67 20.50
C LYS A 305 35.38 12.61 19.02
N PHE A 306 35.22 13.70 18.27
CA PHE A 306 35.49 13.71 16.84
C PHE A 306 36.85 14.29 16.46
N GLN A 307 37.60 14.87 17.41
CA GLN A 307 38.88 15.54 17.13
C GLN A 307 39.92 14.63 16.45
N TYR A 308 39.92 13.34 16.77
CA TYR A 308 40.88 12.37 16.21
C TYR A 308 40.42 11.71 14.90
N LEU A 309 39.16 11.91 14.48
CA LEU A 309 38.62 11.31 13.26
C LEU A 309 39.00 12.15 12.04
N LYS A 310 39.43 11.50 10.94
CA LYS A 310 39.78 12.16 9.68
C LYS A 310 38.98 11.61 8.49
N GLY A 311 38.73 12.48 7.50
CA GLY A 311 38.08 12.12 6.23
C GLY A 311 36.66 11.56 6.40
N TYR A 312 36.35 10.45 5.73
CA TYR A 312 35.01 9.85 5.73
C TYR A 312 34.54 9.36 7.11
N ALA A 313 35.45 8.99 8.01
CA ALA A 313 35.09 8.60 9.36
C ALA A 313 34.54 9.78 10.16
N TYR A 314 35.16 10.96 10.01
CA TYR A 314 34.67 12.20 10.60
C TYR A 314 33.33 12.62 10.00
N LEU A 315 33.20 12.59 8.68
CA LEU A 315 31.96 12.96 7.97
C LEU A 315 30.76 12.12 8.44
N ASN A 316 30.92 10.80 8.51
CA ASN A 316 29.83 9.92 8.97
C ASN A 316 29.57 10.11 10.47
N ALA A 317 30.60 10.27 11.31
CA ALA A 317 30.40 10.52 12.73
C ALA A 317 29.60 11.79 12.99
N LEU A 318 29.92 12.87 12.28
CA LEU A 318 29.21 14.15 12.31
C LEU A 318 27.75 13.99 11.86
N PHE A 319 27.52 13.24 10.77
CA PHE A 319 26.19 12.93 10.27
C PHE A 319 25.33 12.23 11.33
N PHE A 320 25.85 11.16 11.94
CA PHE A 320 25.13 10.37 12.94
C PHE A 320 24.86 11.17 14.22
N ALA A 321 25.76 12.09 14.59
CA ALA A 321 25.55 12.98 15.74
C ALA A 321 24.39 13.95 15.52
N ARG A 322 24.38 14.66 14.37
CA ARG A 322 23.31 15.62 14.03
C ARG A 322 21.95 14.95 13.85
N HIS A 323 21.92 13.74 13.29
CA HIS A 323 20.68 13.03 12.98
C HIS A 323 20.29 11.98 14.03
N LYS A 324 20.92 12.01 15.21
CA LYS A 324 20.69 11.05 16.31
C LYS A 324 19.21 10.91 16.64
N ARG A 325 18.46 12.03 16.69
CA ARG A 325 17.02 12.01 16.97
C ARG A 325 16.21 11.26 15.91
N GLN A 326 16.53 11.44 14.63
CA GLN A 326 15.81 10.80 13.52
C GLN A 326 16.08 9.29 13.48
N LEU A 327 17.30 8.87 13.86
CA LEU A 327 17.69 7.47 13.87
C LEU A 327 17.29 6.74 15.16
N ILE A 328 17.31 7.41 16.31
CA ILE A 328 16.94 6.82 17.61
C ILE A 328 15.42 6.75 17.82
N LYS A 329 14.63 7.71 17.32
CA LYS A 329 13.16 7.65 17.48
C LYS A 329 12.55 6.32 16.98
N PRO A 330 12.87 5.83 15.77
CA PRO A 330 12.43 4.51 15.31
C PRO A 330 12.91 3.36 16.20
N VAL A 331 14.09 3.48 16.82
CA VAL A 331 14.61 2.50 17.78
C VAL A 331 13.75 2.52 19.05
N CYS A 332 13.49 3.68 19.63
CA CYS A 332 12.65 3.83 20.83
C CYS A 332 11.24 3.25 20.64
N TYR A 333 10.60 3.50 19.49
CA TYR A 333 9.28 2.93 19.20
C TYR A 333 9.30 1.39 19.15
N ARG A 334 10.37 0.80 18.61
CA ARG A 334 10.53 -0.66 18.55
C ARG A 334 10.84 -1.26 19.91
N LEU A 335 11.66 -0.58 20.72
CA LEU A 335 11.90 -0.99 22.10
C LEU A 335 10.62 -0.93 22.93
N ALA A 336 9.80 0.12 22.76
CA ALA A 336 8.49 0.22 23.41
C ALA A 336 7.57 -0.94 22.98
N MET A 337 7.59 -1.31 21.69
CA MET A 337 6.85 -2.48 21.19
C MET A 337 7.36 -3.79 21.81
N THR A 338 8.68 -3.99 21.89
CA THR A 338 9.28 -5.16 22.57
C THR A 338 8.91 -5.21 24.05
N ALA A 339 8.93 -4.07 24.74
CA ALA A 339 8.53 -3.97 26.15
C ALA A 339 7.03 -4.26 26.34
N ALA A 340 6.17 -3.79 25.45
CA ALA A 340 4.74 -4.09 25.47
C ALA A 340 4.46 -5.58 25.22
N LEU A 341 5.18 -6.20 24.27
CA LEU A 341 5.10 -7.65 24.02
C LEU A 341 5.55 -8.45 25.24
N PHE A 342 6.66 -8.04 25.88
CA PHE A 342 7.13 -8.66 27.11
C PHE A 342 6.10 -8.52 28.24
N ALA A 343 5.52 -7.33 28.45
CA ALA A 343 4.46 -7.14 29.42
C ALA A 343 3.24 -8.02 29.14
N GLY A 344 2.85 -8.17 27.87
CA GLY A 344 1.79 -9.11 27.45
C GLY A 344 2.13 -10.57 27.77
N ALA A 345 3.39 -10.98 27.59
CA ALA A 345 3.87 -12.31 27.96
C ALA A 345 3.84 -12.53 29.48
N VAL A 346 4.16 -11.51 30.29
CA VAL A 346 4.03 -11.55 31.76
C VAL A 346 2.56 -11.68 32.17
N VAL A 347 1.64 -10.92 31.55
CA VAL A 347 0.19 -11.06 31.82
C VAL A 347 -0.29 -12.46 31.46
N LEU A 348 0.17 -13.02 30.34
CA LEU A 348 -0.16 -14.39 29.94
C LEU A 348 0.35 -15.42 30.97
N TRP A 349 1.55 -15.22 31.52
CA TRP A 349 2.07 -16.05 32.61
C TRP A 349 1.21 -15.97 33.88
N ILE A 350 0.67 -14.80 34.22
CA ILE A 350 -0.24 -14.61 35.37
C ILE A 350 -1.60 -15.29 35.13
N VAL A 351 -2.17 -15.13 33.93
CA VAL A 351 -3.53 -15.61 33.61
C VAL A 351 -3.55 -17.11 33.33
N ASN A 352 -2.55 -17.62 32.61
CA ASN A 352 -2.50 -19.03 32.19
C ASN A 352 -1.06 -19.55 32.17
N ARG A 353 -0.61 -20.02 33.34
CA ARG A 353 0.77 -20.46 33.57
C ARG A 353 1.16 -21.66 32.69
N ASP A 354 0.26 -22.61 32.48
CA ASP A 354 0.55 -23.81 31.67
C ASP A 354 0.85 -23.46 30.21
N LEU A 355 0.07 -22.53 29.63
CA LEU A 355 0.34 -22.05 28.27
C LEU A 355 1.65 -21.26 28.19
N ALA A 356 1.97 -20.48 29.22
CA ALA A 356 3.21 -19.69 29.27
C ALA A 356 4.47 -20.58 29.30
N VAL A 357 4.44 -21.66 30.08
CA VAL A 357 5.56 -22.60 30.18
C VAL A 357 5.74 -23.36 28.86
N ARG A 358 4.66 -23.86 28.25
CA ARG A 358 4.71 -24.52 26.92
C ARG A 358 5.25 -23.59 25.83
N LEU A 359 4.89 -22.31 25.88
CA LEU A 359 5.40 -21.30 24.94
C LEU A 359 6.89 -21.05 25.14
N SER A 360 7.34 -20.98 26.40
CA SER A 360 8.77 -20.89 26.74
C SER A 360 9.55 -22.13 26.32
N GLU A 361 8.91 -23.30 26.25
CA GLU A 361 9.52 -24.54 25.77
C GLU A 361 9.70 -24.58 24.26
N ASN A 362 8.73 -24.05 23.54
CA ASN A 362 8.76 -24.06 22.08
C ASN A 362 9.33 -22.77 21.47
N MET A 363 10.20 -22.04 22.18
CA MET A 363 10.78 -20.79 21.67
C MET A 363 11.55 -20.98 20.36
N THR A 364 12.27 -22.08 20.22
CA THR A 364 12.98 -22.43 18.99
C THR A 364 12.02 -22.75 17.84
N ALA A 365 10.83 -23.28 18.11
CA ALA A 365 9.80 -23.47 17.08
C ALA A 365 9.24 -22.14 16.55
N MET A 366 9.35 -21.04 17.32
CA MET A 366 8.94 -19.71 16.88
C MET A 366 10.02 -18.98 16.05
N LEU A 367 11.25 -19.50 15.95
CA LEU A 367 12.36 -18.88 15.20
C LEU A 367 12.00 -18.46 13.77
N PRO A 368 11.28 -19.27 12.97
CA PRO A 368 10.90 -18.85 11.61
C PRO A 368 9.97 -17.64 11.61
N SER A 369 9.11 -17.49 12.63
CA SER A 369 8.28 -16.29 12.80
C SER A 369 9.12 -15.05 13.05
N PHE A 370 10.23 -15.19 13.77
CA PHE A 370 11.16 -14.09 14.03
C PHE A 370 11.92 -13.61 12.79
N ILE A 371 12.09 -14.43 11.74
CA ILE A 371 12.58 -13.96 10.42
C ILE A 371 11.71 -12.82 9.92
N PHE A 372 10.41 -13.06 9.90
CA PHE A 372 9.44 -12.07 9.43
C PHE A 372 9.37 -10.86 10.36
N ILE A 373 9.37 -11.07 11.67
CA ILE A 373 9.32 -9.98 12.66
C ILE A 373 10.57 -9.09 12.55
N MET A 374 11.76 -9.68 12.54
CA MET A 374 13.02 -8.92 12.50
C MET A 374 13.19 -8.15 11.19
N TYR A 375 12.64 -8.64 10.08
CA TYR A 375 12.58 -7.90 8.82
C TYR A 375 11.85 -6.56 8.96
N PHE A 376 10.77 -6.48 9.75
CA PHE A 376 10.08 -5.22 10.04
C PHE A 376 10.75 -4.39 11.14
N MET A 377 11.48 -5.05 12.04
CA MET A 377 12.19 -4.38 13.13
C MET A 377 13.45 -3.62 12.67
N THR A 378 14.01 -3.93 11.50
CA THR A 378 15.20 -3.22 11.01
C THR A 378 14.99 -1.71 10.84
N VAL A 379 15.94 -0.90 11.30
CA VAL A 379 15.97 0.56 11.12
C VAL A 379 16.69 0.92 9.82
N ALA A 380 17.40 -0.02 9.19
CA ALA A 380 18.26 0.22 8.04
C ALA A 380 17.57 0.92 6.86
N ASP A 381 16.31 0.61 6.56
CA ASP A 381 15.58 1.27 5.47
C ASP A 381 15.29 2.75 5.78
N LYS A 382 14.96 3.08 7.04
CA LYS A 382 14.80 4.47 7.48
C LYS A 382 16.14 5.21 7.52
N ALA A 383 17.20 4.54 7.98
CA ALA A 383 18.54 5.10 8.01
C ALA A 383 19.05 5.42 6.60
N SER A 384 18.84 4.52 5.63
CA SER A 384 19.20 4.72 4.21
C SER A 384 18.50 5.92 3.59
N ARG A 385 17.21 6.13 3.90
CA ARG A 385 16.48 7.35 3.48
C ARG A 385 17.11 8.62 4.05
N ALA A 386 17.44 8.60 5.34
CA ALA A 386 18.05 9.76 6.01
C ALA A 386 19.45 10.07 5.47
N MET A 387 20.28 9.04 5.27
CA MET A 387 21.62 9.17 4.69
C MET A 387 21.58 9.73 3.27
N PHE A 388 20.62 9.30 2.46
CA PHE A 388 20.48 9.83 1.12
C PHE A 388 20.15 11.32 1.12
N TYR A 389 19.09 11.71 1.80
CA TYR A 389 18.55 13.07 1.71
C TYR A 389 19.49 14.13 2.29
N ASN A 390 20.08 13.84 3.45
CA ASN A 390 20.84 14.82 4.24
C ASN A 390 22.35 14.76 4.02
N CYS A 391 22.86 13.81 3.23
CA CYS A 391 24.29 13.64 3.02
C CYS A 391 24.62 13.22 1.58
N ASP A 392 24.15 12.06 1.13
CA ASP A 392 24.64 11.52 -0.14
C ASP A 392 24.10 12.26 -1.36
N LYS A 393 22.90 12.85 -1.29
CA LYS A 393 22.30 13.60 -2.40
C LYS A 393 23.29 14.62 -2.97
N ASP A 394 23.88 15.43 -2.11
CA ASP A 394 24.79 16.51 -2.53
C ASP A 394 26.18 15.97 -2.91
N LEU A 395 26.67 14.95 -2.20
CA LEU A 395 27.99 14.37 -2.44
C LEU A 395 28.06 13.52 -3.72
N LEU A 396 26.95 12.90 -4.12
CA LEU A 396 26.88 12.02 -5.29
C LEU A 396 27.08 12.74 -6.63
N HIS A 397 26.99 14.08 -6.66
CA HIS A 397 27.33 14.87 -7.84
C HIS A 397 28.83 14.82 -8.16
N TYR A 398 29.66 14.58 -7.15
CA TYR A 398 31.11 14.59 -7.32
C TYR A 398 31.66 13.22 -7.75
N ALA A 399 32.56 13.22 -8.74
CA ALA A 399 33.19 11.99 -9.22
C ALA A 399 34.09 11.32 -8.17
N TRP A 400 34.73 12.12 -7.29
CA TRP A 400 35.60 11.59 -6.23
C TRP A 400 34.84 10.76 -5.20
N TYR A 401 33.57 11.10 -4.92
CA TYR A 401 32.73 10.36 -3.98
C TYR A 401 32.23 9.03 -4.55
N ARG A 402 32.22 8.90 -5.89
CA ARG A 402 31.77 7.71 -6.61
C ARG A 402 32.86 6.66 -6.87
N LYS A 403 34.09 6.89 -6.36
CA LYS A 403 35.17 5.91 -6.47
C LYS A 403 34.84 4.64 -5.66
N PRO A 404 35.18 3.44 -6.16
CA PRO A 404 34.83 2.16 -5.52
C PRO A 404 35.33 2.06 -4.08
N GLU A 405 36.59 2.47 -3.83
CA GLU A 405 37.20 2.46 -2.50
C GLU A 405 36.48 3.39 -1.51
N THR A 406 36.06 4.57 -1.98
CA THR A 406 35.35 5.56 -1.17
C THR A 406 33.94 5.05 -0.81
N ILE A 407 33.23 4.48 -1.78
CA ILE A 407 31.92 3.89 -1.55
C ILE A 407 32.01 2.74 -0.56
N LEU A 408 32.99 1.83 -0.73
CA LEU A 408 33.18 0.70 0.17
C LEU A 408 33.52 1.15 1.59
N LYS A 409 34.38 2.17 1.75
CA LYS A 409 34.72 2.72 3.06
C LYS A 409 33.50 3.33 3.76
N ASN A 410 32.67 4.10 3.03
CA ASN A 410 31.42 4.63 3.58
C ASN A 410 30.42 3.52 3.92
N PHE A 411 30.30 2.50 3.07
CA PHE A 411 29.47 1.33 3.31
C PHE A 411 29.86 0.63 4.61
N GLN A 412 31.15 0.35 4.83
CA GLN A 412 31.64 -0.31 6.06
C GLN A 412 31.34 0.51 7.33
N ILE A 413 31.62 1.82 7.30
CA ILE A 413 31.37 2.70 8.46
C ILE A 413 29.89 2.73 8.80
N ARG A 414 29.02 2.87 7.78
CA ARG A 414 27.58 2.93 7.96
C ARG A 414 26.99 1.59 8.33
N PHE A 415 27.50 0.50 7.77
CA PHE A 415 27.12 -0.87 8.15
C PHE A 415 27.37 -1.09 9.63
N LEU A 416 28.56 -0.78 10.14
CA LEU A 416 28.86 -0.93 11.56
C LEU A 416 27.90 -0.08 12.43
N ARG A 417 27.74 1.20 12.10
CA ARG A 417 26.90 2.13 12.87
C ARG A 417 25.42 1.77 12.85
N VAL A 418 24.86 1.39 11.70
CA VAL A 418 23.45 1.03 11.57
C VAL A 418 23.19 -0.35 12.17
N SER A 419 24.13 -1.29 12.01
CA SER A 419 24.11 -2.59 12.69
C SER A 419 24.04 -2.46 14.21
N LEU A 420 24.74 -1.49 14.81
CA LEU A 420 24.63 -1.24 16.26
C LEU A 420 23.20 -0.89 16.72
N TYR A 421 22.44 -0.11 15.94
CA TYR A 421 21.05 0.21 16.31
C TYR A 421 20.14 -1.02 16.22
N ASP A 422 20.28 -1.82 15.17
CA ASP A 422 19.47 -3.01 14.99
C ASP A 422 19.88 -4.12 15.98
N LEU A 423 21.18 -4.25 16.28
CA LEU A 423 21.68 -5.12 17.34
C LEU A 423 21.18 -4.72 18.72
N PHE A 424 20.98 -3.42 18.98
CA PHE A 424 20.38 -2.97 20.24
C PHE A 424 18.91 -3.41 20.35
N ILE A 425 18.15 -3.34 19.26
CA ILE A 425 16.78 -3.85 19.19
C ILE A 425 16.76 -5.37 19.36
N ALA A 426 17.62 -6.08 18.65
CA ALA A 426 17.79 -7.53 18.75
C ALA A 426 18.15 -7.94 20.18
N GLY A 427 19.08 -7.24 20.82
CA GLY A 427 19.47 -7.44 22.21
C GLY A 427 18.31 -7.23 23.18
N ALA A 428 17.43 -6.26 22.95
CA ALA A 428 16.22 -6.08 23.75
C ALA A 428 15.22 -7.25 23.57
N VAL A 429 15.09 -7.79 22.35
CA VAL A 429 14.29 -9.00 22.10
C VAL A 429 14.89 -10.21 22.83
N CYS A 430 16.22 -10.37 22.77
CA CYS A 430 16.93 -11.42 23.52
C CYS A 430 16.74 -11.28 25.04
N ALA A 431 16.82 -10.05 25.58
CA ALA A 431 16.60 -9.78 26.99
C ALA A 431 15.16 -10.08 27.42
N ALA A 432 14.17 -9.71 26.59
CA ALA A 432 12.77 -10.04 26.83
C ALA A 432 12.53 -11.56 26.80
N ALA A 433 13.14 -12.26 25.84
CA ALA A 433 13.11 -13.72 25.73
C ALA A 433 13.73 -14.39 26.96
N ALA A 434 14.90 -13.93 27.40
CA ALA A 434 15.57 -14.45 28.59
C ALA A 434 14.78 -14.18 29.87
N GLY A 435 14.24 -12.98 30.02
CA GLY A 435 13.37 -12.63 31.16
C GLY A 435 12.10 -13.49 31.20
N PHE A 436 11.51 -13.80 30.05
CA PHE A 436 10.32 -14.64 29.97
C PHE A 436 10.65 -16.09 30.32
N GLY A 437 11.76 -16.62 29.81
CA GLY A 437 12.26 -17.95 30.17
C GLY A 437 12.56 -18.08 31.67
N LEU A 438 13.14 -17.04 32.27
CA LEU A 438 13.41 -16.98 33.72
C LEU A 438 12.11 -17.05 34.54
N LEU A 439 11.08 -16.29 34.16
CA LEU A 439 9.77 -16.30 34.84
C LEU A 439 9.05 -17.66 34.74
N CYS A 440 9.15 -18.33 33.59
CA CYS A 440 8.48 -19.61 33.37
C CYS A 440 9.22 -20.78 34.01
N ARG A 441 10.56 -20.82 33.94
CA ARG A 441 11.37 -22.01 34.22
C ARG A 441 12.40 -21.84 35.34
N GLY A 442 12.70 -20.61 35.77
CA GLY A 442 13.71 -20.32 36.79
C GLY A 442 15.17 -20.49 36.35
N ASN A 443 15.44 -20.87 35.09
CA ASN A 443 16.79 -20.99 34.52
C ASN A 443 16.98 -19.99 33.37
N VAL A 444 18.14 -19.33 33.36
CA VAL A 444 18.50 -18.24 32.42
C VAL A 444 19.37 -18.74 31.27
N LEU A 445 19.96 -19.92 31.39
CA LEU A 445 20.97 -20.45 30.46
C LEU A 445 20.57 -21.81 29.90
N ASP A 446 19.56 -21.79 29.02
CA ASP A 446 19.16 -22.95 28.21
C ASP A 446 19.81 -22.87 26.82
N VAL A 447 20.17 -24.03 26.25
CA VAL A 447 20.79 -24.12 24.91
C VAL A 447 19.85 -23.56 23.85
N ASP A 448 18.55 -23.81 24.00
CA ASP A 448 17.52 -23.31 23.09
C ASP A 448 17.40 -21.78 23.12
N LEU A 449 17.56 -21.17 24.29
CA LEU A 449 17.57 -19.71 24.43
C LEU A 449 18.84 -19.11 23.81
N LEU A 450 19.99 -19.77 23.95
CA LEU A 450 21.24 -19.32 23.32
C LEU A 450 21.17 -19.40 21.80
N LEU A 451 20.64 -20.49 21.25
CA LEU A 451 20.39 -20.65 19.82
C LEU A 451 19.42 -19.58 19.32
N PHE A 452 18.33 -19.36 20.05
CA PHE A 452 17.36 -18.31 19.74
C PHE A 452 18.03 -16.93 19.69
N CYS A 453 18.74 -16.54 20.75
CA CYS A 453 19.42 -15.24 20.83
C CYS A 453 20.44 -15.06 19.70
N THR A 454 21.21 -16.12 19.41
CA THR A 454 22.22 -16.11 18.34
C THR A 454 21.57 -15.88 16.98
N ALA A 455 20.47 -16.60 16.69
CA ALA A 455 19.73 -16.43 15.45
C ALA A 455 19.15 -15.01 15.31
N ILE A 456 18.58 -14.44 16.37
CA ILE A 456 18.03 -13.07 16.38
C ILE A 456 19.12 -12.03 16.08
N LEU A 457 20.30 -12.16 16.69
CA LEU A 457 21.44 -11.27 16.44
C LEU A 457 21.94 -11.39 15.00
N LEU A 458 22.10 -12.61 14.47
CA LEU A 458 22.52 -12.84 13.09
C LEU A 458 21.53 -12.23 12.08
N LEU A 459 20.25 -12.45 12.34
CA LEU A 459 19.16 -11.97 11.49
C LEU A 459 19.07 -10.43 11.47
N SER A 460 19.34 -9.79 12.60
CA SER A 460 19.52 -8.32 12.68
C SER A 460 20.66 -7.83 11.78
N VAL A 461 21.80 -8.51 11.79
CA VAL A 461 22.93 -8.20 10.91
C VAL A 461 22.58 -8.48 9.44
N LEU A 462 21.89 -9.58 9.14
CA LEU A 462 21.47 -9.92 7.79
C LEU A 462 20.59 -8.82 7.17
N PHE A 463 19.55 -8.38 7.88
CA PHE A 463 18.61 -7.38 7.34
C PHE A 463 19.22 -5.99 7.22
N THR A 464 20.14 -5.61 8.12
CA THR A 464 20.90 -4.37 7.96
C THR A 464 21.74 -4.38 6.68
N VAL A 465 22.48 -5.46 6.45
CA VAL A 465 23.29 -5.64 5.22
C VAL A 465 22.40 -5.62 3.99
N HIS A 466 21.26 -6.31 4.03
CA HIS A 466 20.32 -6.38 2.92
C HIS A 466 19.86 -4.98 2.47
N HIS A 467 19.32 -4.18 3.40
CA HIS A 467 18.82 -2.84 3.06
C HIS A 467 19.94 -1.88 2.65
N LEU A 468 21.11 -1.94 3.28
CA LEU A 468 22.26 -1.12 2.89
C LEU A 468 22.80 -1.53 1.51
N CYS A 469 22.90 -2.83 1.25
CA CYS A 469 23.37 -3.36 -0.04
C CYS A 469 22.45 -2.88 -1.17
N LEU A 470 21.14 -3.01 -1.01
CA LEU A 470 20.16 -2.49 -1.97
C LEU A 470 20.25 -0.97 -2.14
N TYR A 471 20.49 -0.22 -1.05
CA TYR A 471 20.67 1.22 -1.10
C TYR A 471 21.86 1.62 -1.99
N TYR A 472 23.03 1.02 -1.78
CA TYR A 472 24.24 1.32 -2.53
C TYR A 472 24.20 0.81 -3.98
N ILE A 473 23.61 -0.35 -4.24
CA ILE A 473 23.51 -0.90 -5.59
C ILE A 473 22.48 -0.12 -6.41
N PHE A 474 21.32 0.17 -5.85
CA PHE A 474 20.19 0.63 -6.66
C PHE A 474 19.85 2.10 -6.51
N GLN A 475 20.31 2.79 -5.46
CA GLN A 475 19.97 4.18 -5.16
C GLN A 475 18.48 4.44 -5.46
N PRO A 476 17.56 3.98 -4.59
CA PRO A 476 16.14 3.91 -4.92
C PRO A 476 15.43 5.26 -4.87
N TYR A 477 15.98 6.22 -4.14
CA TYR A 477 15.32 7.47 -3.77
C TYR A 477 15.58 8.58 -4.81
N SER A 478 14.53 9.27 -5.25
CA SER A 478 14.69 10.52 -6.02
C SER A 478 14.95 11.72 -5.10
N GLU A 479 15.25 12.90 -5.64
CA GLU A 479 15.28 14.16 -4.87
C GLU A 479 13.99 14.43 -4.09
N ASN A 480 12.86 13.97 -4.64
CA ASN A 480 11.55 13.99 -3.99
C ASN A 480 11.31 12.77 -3.10
N LEU A 481 12.34 12.05 -2.64
CA LEU A 481 12.27 10.81 -1.84
C LEU A 481 11.34 9.69 -2.34
N LYS A 482 10.83 9.78 -3.58
CA LYS A 482 10.05 8.73 -4.22
C LYS A 482 10.96 7.58 -4.60
N VAL A 483 10.55 6.36 -4.22
CA VAL A 483 11.16 5.13 -4.71
C VAL A 483 10.82 5.01 -6.20
N LYS A 484 11.74 5.38 -7.07
CA LYS A 484 11.54 5.32 -8.53
C LYS A 484 11.99 4.01 -9.13
N ASN A 485 12.81 3.23 -8.43
CA ASN A 485 13.44 2.04 -8.98
C ASN A 485 12.57 0.78 -8.74
N PRO A 486 11.91 0.23 -9.79
CA PRO A 486 11.05 -0.94 -9.65
C PRO A 486 11.83 -2.17 -9.15
N PHE A 487 13.12 -2.28 -9.46
CA PHE A 487 13.95 -3.42 -9.02
C PHE A 487 14.22 -3.42 -7.52
N PHE A 488 14.38 -2.23 -6.91
CA PHE A 488 14.46 -2.13 -5.46
C PHE A 488 13.18 -2.67 -4.82
N SER A 489 12.02 -2.33 -5.37
CA SER A 489 10.74 -2.84 -4.89
C SER A 489 10.60 -4.35 -5.11
N VAL A 490 11.02 -4.88 -6.27
CA VAL A 490 10.95 -6.31 -6.57
C VAL A 490 11.85 -7.12 -5.65
N LEU A 491 13.10 -6.69 -5.42
CA LEU A 491 14.02 -7.41 -4.54
C LEU A 491 13.60 -7.35 -3.08
N ASN A 492 13.10 -6.21 -2.62
CA ASN A 492 12.56 -6.08 -1.27
C ASN A 492 11.29 -6.93 -1.09
N ASN A 493 10.40 -6.97 -2.09
CA ASN A 493 9.25 -7.87 -2.12
C ASN A 493 9.67 -9.35 -2.21
N GLY A 494 10.76 -9.65 -2.91
CA GLY A 494 11.34 -10.99 -3.00
C GLY A 494 11.83 -11.47 -1.64
N MET A 495 12.54 -10.62 -0.90
CA MET A 495 12.91 -10.92 0.48
C MET A 495 11.69 -11.05 1.39
N TYR A 496 10.67 -10.22 1.22
CA TYR A 496 9.42 -10.36 1.95
C TYR A 496 8.76 -11.72 1.71
N VAL A 497 8.66 -12.16 0.45
CA VAL A 497 8.12 -13.48 0.08
C VAL A 497 8.97 -14.60 0.65
N LEU A 498 10.30 -14.47 0.62
CA LEU A 498 11.22 -15.44 1.22
C LEU A 498 10.99 -15.54 2.73
N CYS A 499 10.92 -14.41 3.44
CA CYS A 499 10.63 -14.39 4.88
C CYS A 499 9.25 -14.99 5.20
N PHE A 500 8.27 -14.78 4.33
CA PHE A 500 6.93 -15.38 4.46
C PHE A 500 6.96 -16.90 4.22
N MET A 501 7.71 -17.38 3.22
CA MET A 501 7.90 -18.81 2.99
C MET A 501 8.58 -19.50 4.17
N CYS A 502 9.51 -18.81 4.84
CA CYS A 502 10.14 -19.34 6.05
C CYS A 502 9.13 -19.66 7.17
N LEU A 503 7.95 -19.00 7.21
CA LEU A 503 6.91 -19.33 8.20
C LEU A 503 6.38 -20.76 8.08
N GLN A 504 6.52 -21.39 6.91
CA GLN A 504 6.03 -22.74 6.63
C GLN A 504 7.10 -23.83 6.90
N ILE A 505 8.31 -23.43 7.29
CA ILE A 505 9.43 -24.34 7.47
C ILE A 505 9.49 -24.79 8.93
N GLU A 506 9.20 -26.07 9.17
CA GLU A 506 9.39 -26.72 10.47
C GLU A 506 10.79 -27.34 10.53
N VAL A 507 11.76 -26.59 11.07
CA VAL A 507 13.15 -27.06 11.24
C VAL A 507 13.57 -26.86 12.69
N GLY A 508 14.28 -27.84 13.26
CA GLY A 508 14.80 -27.75 14.62
C GLY A 508 15.74 -26.54 14.81
N GLY A 509 15.75 -25.98 16.03
CA GLY A 509 16.42 -24.70 16.34
C GLY A 509 17.92 -24.67 15.98
N PHE A 510 18.63 -25.78 16.15
CA PHE A 510 20.06 -25.87 15.79
C PHE A 510 20.30 -25.77 14.28
N ALA A 511 19.60 -26.59 13.49
CA ALA A 511 19.72 -26.60 12.04
C ALA A 511 19.35 -25.25 11.45
N PHE A 512 18.26 -24.64 11.95
CA PHE A 512 17.85 -23.30 11.57
C PHE A 512 18.93 -22.25 11.84
N THR A 513 19.49 -22.23 13.06
CA THR A 513 20.50 -21.24 13.45
C THR A 513 21.76 -21.36 12.59
N MET A 514 22.20 -22.58 12.28
CA MET A 514 23.34 -22.83 11.40
C MET A 514 23.07 -22.41 9.95
N THR A 515 21.86 -22.67 9.43
CA THR A 515 21.46 -22.20 8.10
C THR A 515 21.47 -20.68 8.02
N VAL A 516 20.89 -19.98 9.01
CA VAL A 516 20.87 -18.52 9.06
C VAL A 516 22.29 -17.96 9.18
N LEU A 517 23.16 -18.57 10.00
CA LEU A 517 24.56 -18.16 10.13
C LEU A 517 25.30 -18.29 8.80
N CYS A 518 25.24 -19.45 8.16
CA CYS A 518 25.90 -19.71 6.88
C CYS A 518 25.40 -18.74 5.80
N PHE A 519 24.08 -18.57 5.69
CA PHE A 519 23.48 -17.63 4.77
C PHE A 519 23.93 -16.19 5.03
N THR A 520 23.96 -15.75 6.30
CA THR A 520 24.36 -14.39 6.67
C THR A 520 25.81 -14.10 6.31
N VAL A 521 26.73 -15.04 6.59
CA VAL A 521 28.15 -14.88 6.22
C VAL A 521 28.32 -14.81 4.70
N ILE A 522 27.71 -15.73 3.95
CA ILE A 522 27.76 -15.74 2.49
C ILE A 522 27.17 -14.44 1.93
N TYR A 523 26.04 -13.99 2.48
CA TYR A 523 25.37 -12.78 2.03
C TYR A 523 26.20 -11.52 2.27
N ILE A 524 26.87 -11.39 3.43
CA ILE A 524 27.77 -10.27 3.74
C ILE A 524 28.93 -10.23 2.76
N LEU A 525 29.58 -11.37 2.51
CA LEU A 525 30.70 -11.46 1.58
C LEU A 525 30.26 -11.07 0.15
N ALA A 526 29.13 -11.62 -0.30
CA ALA A 526 28.56 -11.27 -1.59
C ALA A 526 28.21 -9.78 -1.68
N ALA A 527 27.59 -9.20 -0.63
CA ALA A 527 27.24 -7.79 -0.59
C ALA A 527 28.47 -6.88 -0.72
N LEU A 528 29.56 -7.17 0.00
CA LEU A 528 30.81 -6.40 -0.08
C LEU A 528 31.40 -6.42 -1.50
N VAL A 529 31.45 -7.61 -2.13
CA VAL A 529 31.98 -7.77 -3.50
C VAL A 529 31.10 -7.04 -4.52
N ILE A 530 29.78 -7.17 -4.40
CA ILE A 530 28.83 -6.55 -5.34
C ILE A 530 28.86 -5.03 -5.17
N VAL A 531 28.87 -4.51 -3.94
CA VAL A 531 28.98 -3.06 -3.69
C VAL A 531 30.27 -2.50 -4.29
N TYR A 532 31.42 -3.16 -4.10
CA TYR A 532 32.69 -2.72 -4.66
C TYR A 532 32.66 -2.65 -6.20
N ARG A 533 32.08 -3.66 -6.88
CA ARG A 533 32.09 -3.74 -8.35
C ARG A 533 30.99 -2.91 -9.02
N ARG A 534 29.79 -2.85 -8.45
CA ARG A 534 28.59 -2.30 -9.12
C ARG A 534 28.22 -0.91 -8.66
N ALA A 535 28.43 -0.56 -7.38
CA ALA A 535 28.00 0.73 -6.85
C ALA A 535 28.59 1.95 -7.58
N PRO A 536 29.86 1.96 -8.07
CA PRO A 536 30.39 3.12 -8.80
C PRO A 536 29.56 3.53 -10.03
N ALA A 537 28.95 2.56 -10.71
CA ALA A 537 28.16 2.82 -11.91
C ALA A 537 26.70 3.20 -11.60
N THR A 538 26.18 2.76 -10.46
CA THR A 538 24.73 2.80 -10.16
C THR A 538 24.37 3.73 -9.01
N PHE A 539 25.30 4.04 -8.11
CA PHE A 539 25.14 4.95 -6.97
C PHE A 539 25.32 6.41 -7.44
N ARG A 540 24.26 6.97 -8.03
CA ARG A 540 24.20 8.36 -8.54
C ARG A 540 22.78 8.91 -8.42
N VAL A 541 22.62 10.22 -8.35
CA VAL A 541 21.29 10.87 -8.31
C VAL A 541 20.52 10.61 -9.63
N LYS A 542 19.20 10.34 -9.53
CA LYS A 542 18.34 9.85 -10.62
C LYS A 542 17.08 10.69 -10.92
#